data_AF-A0A9D9LYI0-F1
#
_entry.id   AF-A0A9D9LYI0-F1
#
_cell.length_a   1.000
_cell.length_b   1.000
_cell.length_c   1.000
_cell.angle_alpha   90.00
_cell.angle_beta   90.00
_cell.angle_gamma   90.00
#
_symmetry.space_group_name_H-M   'P 1'
#
loop_
_entity.id
_entity.type
_entity.pdbx_description
1 polymer ?
#
loop_
_entity_poly.entity_id
_entity_poly.type
_entity_poly.pdbx_seq_one_letter_code
_entity_poly.pdbx_strand_id
1 'polypeptide(L)' 'MEQYLSDANFVIENGIYSHELNGYVKFMKGDKLGFVGIDRNTGNITTFHIKTVSELAKKAPSLGINP' A
#
# COMPACT_ATOMS: atom_id res chain seq x y z
N MET A 1 -16.42 -8.91 3.22
CA MET A 1 -15.56 -8.35 4.27
C MET A 1 -14.27 -9.15 4.40
N GLU A 2 -14.36 -10.49 4.37
CA GLU A 2 -13.18 -11.38 4.38
C GLU A 2 -12.19 -11.11 3.25
N GLN A 3 -12.67 -10.92 2.00
CA GLN A 3 -11.80 -10.60 0.87
C GLN A 3 -11.01 -9.30 1.07
N TYR A 4 -11.63 -8.27 1.65
CA TYR A 4 -10.98 -6.97 1.90
C TYR A 4 -9.81 -7.10 2.88
N LEU A 5 -10.01 -7.84 3.97
CA LEU A 5 -8.96 -8.10 4.95
C LEU A 5 -7.88 -9.02 4.39
N SER A 6 -8.26 -10.04 3.62
CA SER A 6 -7.31 -10.93 2.94
C SER A 6 -6.41 -10.16 1.97
N ASP A 7 -6.98 -9.27 1.16
CA ASP A 7 -6.22 -8.45 0.21
C ASP A 7 -5.30 -7.45 0.93
N ALA A 8 -5.77 -6.84 2.02
CA ALA A 8 -4.95 -5.95 2.84
C ALA A 8 -3.78 -6.70 3.50
N ASN A 9 -4.02 -7.87 4.07
CA ASN A 9 -2.98 -8.69 4.66
C ASN A 9 -1.96 -9.15 3.61
N PHE A 10 -2.42 -9.55 2.42
CA PHE A 10 -1.51 -9.88 1.31
C PHE A 10 -0.56 -8.72 0.96
N VAL A 11 -1.06 -7.48 0.94
CA VAL A 11 -0.24 -6.28 0.71
C VAL A 11 0.74 -6.03 1.84
N ILE A 12 0.35 -6.24 3.11
CA ILE A 12 1.24 -6.09 4.26
C ILE A 12 2.37 -7.14 4.20
N GLU A 13 2.04 -8.39 3.97
CA GLU A 13 2.99 -9.52 4.00
C GLU A 13 3.97 -9.50 2.82
N ASN A 14 3.55 -9.00 1.65
CA ASN A 14 4.32 -9.10 0.41
C ASN A 14 4.75 -7.75 -0.18
N GLY A 15 4.36 -6.65 0.47
CA GLY A 15 4.60 -5.28 0.04
C GLY A 15 5.86 -4.64 0.63
N ILE A 16 6.11 -3.41 0.20
CA ILE A 16 7.20 -2.57 0.69
C ILE A 16 6.59 -1.50 1.59
N TYR A 17 7.16 -1.32 2.78
CA TYR A 17 6.75 -0.25 3.67
C TYR A 17 7.27 1.11 3.17
N SER A 18 6.37 2.08 3.05
CA SER A 18 6.69 3.48 2.76
C SER A 18 6.54 4.32 4.02
N HIS A 19 7.64 4.96 4.44
CA HIS A 19 7.61 5.92 5.54
C HIS A 19 6.75 7.16 5.23
N GLU A 20 6.78 7.62 3.98
CA GLU A 20 6.04 8.79 3.50
C GLU A 20 4.53 8.58 3.56
N LEU A 21 4.07 7.37 3.22
CA LEU A 21 2.65 7.01 3.25
C LEU A 21 2.22 6.41 4.58
N ASN A 22 3.18 6.08 5.45
CA ASN A 22 2.93 5.33 6.67
C ASN A 22 2.12 4.06 6.41
N GLY A 23 2.57 3.24 5.47
CA GLY A 23 1.84 2.06 5.05
C GLY A 23 2.59 1.18 4.06
N TYR A 24 2.02 0.02 3.78
CA TYR A 24 2.56 -0.96 2.84
C TYR A 24 2.01 -0.74 1.44
N VAL A 25 2.87 -0.89 0.44
CA VAL A 25 2.52 -0.78 -0.97
C VAL A 25 2.94 -2.05 -1.70
N LYS A 26 2.03 -2.61 -2.50
CA LYS A 26 2.32 -3.76 -3.35
C LYS A 26 1.77 -3.53 -4.74
N PHE A 27 2.63 -3.71 -5.75
CA PHE A 27 2.18 -3.82 -7.12
C PHE A 27 1.22 -5.00 -7.27
N MET A 28 0.06 -4.71 -7.84
CA MET A 28 -0.90 -5.71 -8.26
C MET A 28 -0.80 -5.85 -9.78
N LYS A 29 -1.91 -6.09 -10.45
CA LYS A 29 -1.96 -6.29 -11.90
C LYS A 29 -2.16 -4.96 -12.63
N GLY A 30 -1.41 -4.77 -13.72
CA GLY A 30 -1.50 -3.57 -14.56
C GLY A 30 -0.89 -2.34 -13.89
N ASP A 31 -1.64 -1.24 -13.87
CA ASP A 31 -1.27 0.04 -13.28
C ASP A 31 -1.74 0.21 -11.82
N LYS A 32 -2.22 -0.87 -11.20
CA LYS A 32 -2.82 -0.85 -9.87
C LYS A 32 -1.82 -1.30 -8.81
N LEU A 33 -1.80 -0.57 -7.70
CA LEU A 33 -1.11 -0.96 -6.48
C LEU A 33 -2.11 -1.01 -5.33
N GLY A 34 -1.95 -2.02 -4.48
CA GLY A 34 -2.56 -2.03 -3.16
C GLY A 34 -1.77 -1.15 -2.22
N PHE A 35 -2.47 -0.31 -1.46
CA PHE A 35 -1.93 0.50 -0.38
C PHE A 35 -2.70 0.19 0.91
N VAL A 36 -1.97 -0.16 1.96
CA VAL A 36 -2.52 -0.38 3.31
C VAL A 36 -1.87 0.59 4.28
N GLY A 37 -2.65 1.54 4.80
CA GLY A 37 -2.20 2.45 5.85
C GLY A 37 -2.24 1.76 7.20
N ILE A 38 -1.22 2.01 8.04
CA ILE A 38 -1.12 1.43 9.38
C ILE A 38 -1.00 2.52 10.43
N ASP A 39 -1.54 2.28 11.62
CA ASP A 39 -1.25 3.10 12.79
C ASP A 39 0.14 2.74 13.32
N ARG A 40 1.02 3.74 13.51
CA ARG A 40 2.43 3.51 13.91
C ARG A 40 2.57 2.95 15.33
N ASN A 41 1.62 3.24 16.20
CA ASN A 41 1.72 2.89 17.62
C ASN A 41 1.20 1.47 17.88
N THR A 42 0.15 1.09 17.15
CA THR A 42 -0.57 -0.17 17.36
C THR A 42 -0.34 -1.19 16.26
N GLY A 43 0.16 -0.78 15.09
CA GLY A 43 0.29 -1.64 13.91
C GLY A 43 -1.05 -1.98 13.24
N ASN A 44 -2.17 -1.42 13.71
CA ASN A 44 -3.49 -1.71 13.17
C ASN A 44 -3.69 -1.11 11.77
N ILE A 45 -4.44 -1.81 10.93
CA ILE A 45 -4.87 -1.30 9.62
C ILE A 45 -5.80 -0.11 9.83
N THR A 46 -5.44 1.05 9.27
CA THR A 46 -6.28 2.25 9.30
C THR A 46 -7.05 2.42 8.01
N THR A 47 -6.50 1.97 6.88
CA THR A 47 -7.16 2.02 5.58
C THR A 47 -6.56 1.02 4.60
N PHE A 48 -7.36 0.56 3.64
CA PHE A 48 -6.89 -0.10 2.43
C PHE A 48 -7.52 0.52 1.19
N HIS A 49 -6.67 0.86 0.22
CA HIS A 49 -7.06 1.47 -1.05
C HIS A 49 -6.28 0.85 -2.21
N ILE A 50 -6.94 0.76 -3.37
CA ILE A 50 -6.25 0.54 -4.65
C ILE A 50 -5.92 1.91 -5.24
N LYS A 51 -4.66 2.12 -5.61
CA LYS A 51 -4.16 3.34 -6.22
C LYS A 51 -3.44 3.06 -7.53
N THR A 52 -3.25 4.11 -8.33
CA THR A 52 -2.45 4.01 -9.56
C THR A 52 -0.96 4.22 -9.27
N VAL A 53 -0.11 3.69 -10.17
CA VAL A 53 1.34 3.93 -10.18
C VAL A 53 1.66 5.42 -10.10
N SER A 54 1.02 6.22 -10.96
CA SER A 54 1.25 7.66 -11.06
C SER A 54 0.89 8.45 -9.79
N GLU A 55 -0.15 8.03 -9.06
CA GLU A 55 -0.50 8.65 -7.78
C GLU A 55 0.52 8.34 -6.69
N LEU A 56 0.95 7.08 -6.60
CA LEU A 56 1.88 6.64 -5.57
C LEU A 56 3.31 7.12 -5.83
N ALA A 57 3.74 7.15 -7.08
CA ALA A 57 5.04 7.72 -7.48
C ALA A 57 5.21 9.16 -6.98
N LYS A 58 4.14 9.98 -7.03
CA LYS A 58 4.16 11.37 -6.56
C LYS A 58 4.17 11.49 -5.04
N LYS A 59 3.51 10.58 -4.32
CA LYS A 59 3.35 10.64 -2.86
C LYS A 59 4.43 9.89 -2.10
N ALA A 60 5.10 8.95 -2.76
CA ALA A 60 6.12 8.09 -2.20
C ALA A 60 7.28 7.87 -3.18
N PRO A 61 8.01 8.94 -3.57
CA PRO A 61 9.14 8.83 -4.48
C PRO A 61 10.23 7.88 -3.96
N SER A 62 10.34 7.68 -2.64
CA SER A 62 11.28 6.73 -2.04
C SER A 62 11.05 5.27 -2.46
N LEU A 63 9.86 4.93 -2.94
CA LEU A 63 9.55 3.58 -3.42
C LEU A 63 10.16 3.26 -4.79
N GLY A 64 10.76 4.24 -5.48
CA GLY A 64 11.34 4.05 -6.81
C GLY A 64 10.32 3.65 -7.87
N ILE A 65 9.03 3.94 -7.62
CA ILE A 65 7.93 3.66 -8.54
C ILE A 65 7.99 4.70 -9.67
N ASN A 66 8.30 4.23 -10.88
CA ASN A 66 8.26 5.06 -12.08
C ASN A 66 6.96 4.78 -12.86
N PRO A 67 6.21 5.82 -13.28
CA PRO A 67 5.00 5.69 -14.09
C PRO A 67 5.28 5.20 -15.51
#